data_AF-A0A962APV6-F1
#
_entry.id   AF-A0A962APV6-F1
#
_cell.length_a   1.000
_cell.length_b   1.000
_cell.length_c   1.000
_cell.angle_alpha   90.00
_cell.angle_beta   90.00
_cell.angle_gamma   90.00
#
_symmetry.space_group_name_H-M   'P 1'
#
loop_
_entity.id
_entity.type
_entity.pdbx_description
1 polymer ?
#
loop_
_entity_poly.entity_id
_entity_poly.type
_entity_poly.pdbx_seq_one_letter_code
_entity_poly.pdbx_strand_id
1 'polypeptide(L)'
;NAWCFEPDASFNITKGRAMIENYRRRRPLNAEEIEAFPALARGAAMRFLLTRLVDWLNVPPGALVKPKDPLEYFRKLRFHAQATSIRDYGADA
;
A
#
# COMPACT_ATOMS: atom_id res chain seq x y z
N ASN A 1 -0.42 -0.52 2.49
CA ASN A 1 0.48 -0.24 3.64
C ASN A 1 1.91 -0.52 3.23
N ALA A 2 2.83 0.43 3.39
CA ALA A 2 4.24 0.22 3.09
C ALA A 2 4.94 -0.77 4.04
N TRP A 3 4.46 -0.92 5.29
CA TRP A 3 5.11 -1.78 6.30
C TRP A 3 4.94 -3.27 6.04
N CYS A 4 3.93 -3.66 5.25
CA CYS A 4 3.70 -5.05 4.89
C CYS A 4 4.49 -5.49 3.64
N PHE A 5 5.35 -4.64 3.09
CA PHE A 5 6.24 -5.01 1.99
C PHE A 5 7.68 -5.09 2.48
N GLU A 6 8.41 -6.08 1.99
CA GLU A 6 9.85 -6.20 2.21
C GLU A 6 10.63 -5.29 1.25
N PRO A 7 11.95 -5.06 1.46
CA PRO A 7 12.76 -4.19 0.61
C PRO A 7 12.77 -4.58 -0.88
N ASP A 8 12.57 -5.84 -1.20
CA ASP A 8 12.45 -6.37 -2.57
C ASP A 8 11.05 -6.19 -3.19
N ALA A 9 10.15 -5.49 -2.48
CA ALA A 9 8.75 -5.29 -2.81
C ALA A 9 7.87 -6.55 -2.79
N SER A 10 8.34 -7.66 -2.22
CA SER A 10 7.47 -8.79 -1.88
C SER A 10 6.49 -8.40 -0.78
N PHE A 11 5.25 -8.88 -0.88
CA PHE A 11 4.24 -8.65 0.16
C PHE A 11 4.36 -9.70 1.26
N ASN A 12 4.55 -9.26 2.50
CA ASN A 12 4.59 -10.11 3.68
C ASN A 12 3.16 -10.32 4.22
N ILE A 13 2.60 -11.48 3.90
CA ILE A 13 1.24 -11.87 4.31
C ILE A 13 1.04 -11.92 5.82
N THR A 14 2.08 -12.30 6.58
CA THR A 14 2.02 -12.35 8.06
C THR A 14 1.91 -10.94 8.65
N LYS A 15 2.67 -9.97 8.12
CA LYS A 15 2.54 -8.55 8.51
C LYS A 15 1.18 -7.98 8.10
N GLY A 16 0.69 -8.32 6.89
CA GLY A 16 -0.64 -7.97 6.40
C GLY A 16 -1.75 -8.41 7.34
N ARG A 17 -1.80 -9.71 7.63
CA ARG A 17 -2.74 -10.31 8.59
C ARG A 17 -2.67 -9.64 9.95
N ALA A 18 -1.47 -9.53 10.51
CA ALA A 18 -1.28 -8.95 11.83
C ALA A 18 -1.80 -7.51 11.90
N MET A 19 -1.55 -6.69 10.88
CA MET A 19 -2.04 -5.32 10.85
C MET A 19 -3.58 -5.26 10.81
N ILE A 20 -4.20 -5.99 9.89
CA ILE A 20 -5.65 -5.94 9.67
C ILE A 20 -6.40 -6.50 10.88
N GLU A 21 -5.99 -7.66 11.38
CA GLU A 21 -6.68 -8.31 12.51
C GLU A 21 -6.53 -7.50 13.81
N ASN A 22 -5.37 -6.90 14.08
CA ASN A 22 -5.23 -6.03 15.24
C ASN A 22 -6.04 -4.73 15.13
N TYR A 23 -6.26 -4.21 13.91
CA TYR A 23 -7.20 -3.11 13.70
C TYR A 23 -8.65 -3.55 14.00
N ARG A 24 -9.08 -4.70 13.46
CA ARG A 24 -10.43 -5.27 13.65
C ARG A 24 -10.78 -5.53 15.11
N ARG A 25 -9.80 -5.91 15.95
CA ARG A 25 -9.98 -6.08 17.40
C ARG A 25 -10.45 -4.81 18.12
N ARG A 26 -10.17 -3.63 17.57
CA ARG A 26 -10.61 -2.33 18.13
C ARG A 26 -11.80 -1.76 17.38
N ARG A 27 -11.82 -1.90 16.05
CA ARG A 27 -12.90 -1.45 15.18
C ARG A 27 -13.15 -2.52 14.12
N PRO A 28 -14.23 -3.32 14.24
CA PRO A 28 -14.63 -4.25 13.20
C PRO A 28 -14.84 -3.52 11.87
N LEU A 29 -14.37 -4.13 10.79
CA LEU A 29 -14.69 -3.70 9.43
C LEU A 29 -16.05 -4.28 9.05
N ASN A 30 -16.89 -3.46 8.43
CA ASN A 30 -18.16 -3.94 7.88
C ASN A 30 -17.94 -4.64 6.51
N ALA A 31 -18.99 -5.23 5.96
CA ALA A 31 -18.92 -5.96 4.69
C ALA A 31 -18.44 -5.07 3.52
N GLU A 32 -18.95 -3.84 3.42
CA GLU A 32 -18.59 -2.88 2.37
C GLU A 32 -17.11 -2.48 2.44
N GLU A 33 -16.58 -2.27 3.65
CA GLU A 33 -15.17 -1.95 3.87
C GLU A 33 -14.25 -3.11 3.48
N ILE A 34 -14.68 -4.34 3.77
CA ILE A 34 -13.96 -5.56 3.42
C ILE A 34 -13.93 -5.76 1.90
N GLU A 35 -15.08 -5.58 1.25
CA GLU A 35 -15.20 -5.68 -0.21
C GLU A 35 -14.36 -4.59 -0.91
N ALA A 36 -14.43 -3.35 -0.41
CA ALA A 36 -13.70 -2.22 -0.99
C ALA A 36 -12.19 -2.25 -0.70
N PHE A 37 -11.72 -3.08 0.23
CA PHE A 37 -10.34 -3.07 0.72
C PHE A 37 -9.27 -3.12 -0.40
N PRO A 38 -9.37 -4.02 -1.42
CA PRO A 38 -8.39 -4.07 -2.51
C PRO A 38 -8.37 -2.77 -3.34
N ALA A 39 -9.54 -2.18 -3.60
CA ALA A 39 -9.66 -0.93 -4.35
C ALA A 39 -9.04 0.24 -3.58
N LEU A 40 -9.31 0.32 -2.28
CA LEU A 40 -8.73 1.35 -1.40
C LEU A 40 -7.20 1.21 -1.30
N ALA A 41 -6.69 -0.02 -1.15
CA ALA A 41 -5.25 -0.27 -1.10
C ALA A 41 -4.55 0.11 -2.42
N ARG A 42 -5.18 -0.19 -3.57
CA ARG A 42 -4.71 0.21 -4.90
C ARG A 42 -4.68 1.73 -5.05
N GLY A 43 -5.77 2.41 -4.68
CA GLY A 43 -5.87 3.87 -4.70
C GLY A 43 -4.81 4.55 -3.84
N ALA A 44 -4.57 4.02 -2.63
CA ALA A 44 -3.53 4.51 -1.74
C ALA A 44 -2.12 4.35 -2.37
N ALA A 45 -1.82 3.19 -2.97
CA ALA A 45 -0.54 2.96 -3.64
C ALA A 45 -0.34 3.89 -4.85
N MET A 46 -1.40 4.11 -5.65
CA MET A 46 -1.39 5.05 -6.76
C MET A 46 -1.12 6.48 -6.29
N ARG A 47 -1.76 6.93 -5.19
CA ARG A 47 -1.50 8.26 -4.61
C ARG A 47 -0.02 8.46 -4.26
N PHE A 48 0.59 7.47 -3.61
CA PHE A 48 2.02 7.55 -3.24
C PHE A 48 2.94 7.46 -4.46
N LEU A 49 2.60 6.67 -5.48
CA LEU A 49 3.33 6.65 -6.75
C LEU A 49 3.34 8.05 -7.39
N LEU A 50 2.16 8.67 -7.54
CA LEU A 50 2.02 9.95 -8.21
C LEU A 50 2.72 11.08 -7.45
N THR A 51 2.57 11.12 -6.13
CA THR A 51 3.26 12.15 -5.31
C THR A 51 4.77 12.00 -5.39
N ARG A 52 5.32 10.78 -5.28
CA ARG A 52 6.76 10.57 -5.48
C ARG A 52 7.23 10.90 -6.89
N LEU A 53 6.41 10.63 -7.90
CA LEU A 53 6.74 10.98 -9.28
C LEU A 53 6.81 12.50 -9.47
N VAL A 54 5.85 13.23 -8.91
CA VAL A 54 5.86 14.70 -8.90
C VAL A 54 7.11 15.23 -8.20
N ASP A 55 7.41 14.73 -6.99
CA ASP A 55 8.61 15.12 -6.25
C ASP A 55 9.90 14.82 -7.02
N TRP A 56 9.94 13.69 -7.73
CA TRP A 56 11.10 13.28 -8.53
C TRP A 56 11.32 14.14 -9.76
N LEU A 57 10.25 14.57 -10.43
CA LEU A 57 10.33 15.40 -11.64
C LEU A 57 10.48 16.89 -11.34
N ASN A 58 10.04 17.35 -10.17
CA ASN A 58 9.97 18.77 -9.81
C ASN A 58 10.85 19.10 -8.59
N VAL A 59 12.08 18.58 -8.54
CA VAL A 59 13.01 18.86 -7.45
C VAL A 59 13.39 20.35 -7.45
N PRO A 60 13.07 21.12 -6.39
CA PRO A 60 13.44 22.53 -6.34
C PRO A 60 14.96 22.73 -6.35
N PRO A 61 15.47 23.76 -7.03
CA PRO A 61 16.89 24.12 -6.95
C PRO A 61 17.32 24.33 -5.49
N GLY A 62 18.42 23.71 -5.08
CA GLY A 62 18.95 23.82 -3.72
C GLY A 62 18.23 22.95 -2.67
N ALA A 63 17.31 22.07 -3.07
CA ALA A 63 16.70 21.12 -2.14
C ALA A 63 17.75 20.14 -1.57
N LEU A 64 17.82 20.04 -0.23
CA LEU A 64 18.68 19.08 0.48
C LEU A 64 18.05 17.68 0.58
N VAL A 65 16.75 17.58 0.30
CA VAL A 65 16.00 16.32 0.41
C VAL A 65 16.14 15.53 -0.88
N LYS A 66 16.66 14.31 -0.79
CA LYS A 66 16.68 13.36 -1.90
C LYS A 66 15.26 12.79 -2.11
N PRO A 67 14.64 12.97 -3.29
CA PRO A 67 13.37 12.34 -3.62
C PRO A 67 13.46 10.82 -3.51
N LYS A 68 12.36 10.19 -3.10
CA LYS A 68 12.27 8.73 -3.02
C LYS A 68 11.95 8.15 -4.39
N ASP A 69 12.52 6.99 -4.70
CA ASP A 69 12.25 6.27 -5.95
C ASP A 69 10.73 6.00 -6.12
N PRO A 70 10.08 6.52 -7.19
CA PRO A 70 8.68 6.23 -7.47
C PRO A 70 8.43 4.76 -7.85
N LEU A 71 9.43 4.05 -8.39
CA LEU A 71 9.28 2.66 -8.83
C LEU A 71 9.05 1.68 -7.66
N GLU A 72 9.41 2.07 -6.43
CA GLU A 72 9.00 1.35 -5.23
C GLU A 72 7.46 1.20 -5.17
N TYR A 73 6.73 2.31 -5.37
CA TYR A 73 5.27 2.28 -5.33
C TYR A 73 4.64 1.77 -6.62
N PHE A 74 5.33 1.85 -7.76
CA PHE A 74 4.90 1.16 -8.97
C PHE A 74 4.86 -0.36 -8.77
N ARG A 75 5.90 -0.95 -8.15
CA ARG A 75 5.92 -2.39 -7.81
C ARG A 75 4.80 -2.77 -6.84
N LYS A 76 4.61 -1.98 -5.77
CA LYS A 76 3.52 -2.19 -4.80
C LYS A 76 2.14 -2.07 -5.46
N LEU A 77 1.96 -1.10 -6.36
CA LEU A 77 0.72 -0.92 -7.10
C LEU A 77 0.39 -2.16 -7.95
N ARG A 78 1.39 -2.79 -8.58
CA ARG A 78 1.17 -4.04 -9.35
C ARG A 78 0.61 -5.17 -8.48
N PHE A 79 1.09 -5.32 -7.24
CA PHE A 79 0.51 -6.26 -6.29
C PHE A 79 -0.97 -5.93 -6.00
N HIS A 80 -1.27 -4.67 -5.65
CA HIS A 80 -2.65 -4.24 -5.36
C HIS A 80 -3.58 -4.30 -6.60
N ALA A 81 -3.02 -4.27 -7.80
CA ALA A 81 -3.76 -4.46 -9.05
C ALA A 81 -4.22 -5.91 -9.25
N GLN A 82 -3.46 -6.87 -8.71
CA GLN A 82 -3.77 -8.31 -8.78
C GLN A 82 -4.64 -8.80 -7.62
N ALA A 83 -4.60 -8.12 -6.47
CA ALA A 83 -5.45 -8.44 -5.33
C ALA A 83 -6.93 -8.25 -5.66
N THR A 84 -7.74 -9.26 -5.32
CA THR A 84 -9.19 -9.33 -5.56
C THR A 84 -9.99 -9.33 -4.27
N SER A 85 -9.39 -9.68 -3.13
CA SER A 85 -10.07 -9.71 -1.84
C SER A 85 -9.14 -9.31 -0.68
N ILE A 86 -9.72 -9.09 0.51
CA ILE A 86 -8.95 -8.86 1.74
C ILE A 86 -8.07 -10.08 2.11
N ARG A 87 -8.41 -11.28 1.62
CA ARG A 87 -7.66 -12.53 1.86
C ARG A 87 -6.27 -12.52 1.22
N ASP A 88 -6.11 -11.79 0.12
CA ASP A 88 -4.80 -11.59 -0.53
C ASP A 88 -3.84 -10.78 0.37
N TYR A 89 -4.38 -10.08 1.38
CA TYR A 89 -3.63 -9.36 2.41
C TYR A 89 -3.43 -10.19 3.69
N GLY A 90 -3.94 -11.43 3.72
CA GLY A 90 -3.79 -12.36 4.82
C GLY A 90 -4.89 -12.33 5.88
N ALA A 91 -5.92 -11.50 5.73
CA ALA A 91 -7.05 -11.43 6.67
C ALA A 91 -8.27 -12.18 6.12
N ASP A 92 -9.07 -12.78 7.00
CA ASP A 92 -10.31 -13.41 6.60
C ASP A 92 -11.38 -12.36 6.27
N ALA A 93 -12.32 -12.71 5.38
CA ALA A 93 -13.52 -11.90 5.15
C ALA A 93 -14.38 -11.95 6.42
#